data_AF-A0A7L0XZP0-F1
#
_entry.id   AF-A0A7L0XZP0-F1
#
_cell.length_a   1.000
_cell.length_b   1.000
_cell.length_c   1.000
_cell.angle_alpha   90.00
_cell.angle_beta   90.00
_cell.angle_gamma   90.00
#
_symmetry.space_group_name_H-M   'P 1'
#
loop_
_entity.id
_entity.type
_entity.pdbx_description
1 polymer ?
#
loop_
_entity_poly.entity_id
_entity_poly.type
_entity_poly.pdbx_seq_one_letter_code
_entity_poly.pdbx_strand_id
1 'polypeptide(L)'
;AALPTAVNITWSSINFKTILQWQPKPSGYFYTVEIHGQTSDIKKKCILTTETECDVTDALKDVKETYVAHILSVMPAGMDNFEEPPYALSEKFTPYSQTVIGKPEIKNYTQKGSKLNVVIKDPLTPYTFPNGSFQSIRDIFQHDLEYKLYYWKDQSSGKKDATTKSHTFEVSVESTKNYCFYVQGFVPSRRENRNGQTSVVHCTTGERGIFDEYGAEVFIIIAVIAIAVITLAIVLPVILCKRKKARAAREKEPLNGV
;
A
#
# COMPACT_ATOMS: atom_id res chain seq x y z
N ALA A 1 -26.36 7.89 45.38
CA ALA A 1 -25.83 8.86 44.40
C ALA A 1 -26.00 8.25 43.02
N ALA A 2 -26.40 9.03 42.00
CA ALA A 2 -26.48 8.52 40.64
C ALA A 2 -25.07 8.24 40.11
N LEU A 3 -24.89 7.11 39.43
CA LEU A 3 -23.61 6.79 38.79
C LEU A 3 -23.37 7.79 37.64
N PRO A 4 -22.12 8.25 37.44
CA PRO A 4 -21.80 9.12 36.32
C PRO A 4 -21.94 8.35 35.01
N THR A 5 -22.48 9.00 33.97
CA THR A 5 -22.63 8.43 32.64
C THR A 5 -21.39 8.65 31.78
N ALA A 6 -21.20 7.79 30.79
CA ALA A 6 -20.14 7.97 29.82
C ALA A 6 -20.34 9.22 28.96
N VAL A 7 -19.25 9.84 28.53
CA VAL A 7 -19.20 11.01 27.65
C VAL A 7 -18.14 10.81 26.58
N ASN A 8 -18.14 11.66 25.54
CA ASN A 8 -17.19 11.59 24.42
C ASN A 8 -17.16 10.20 23.77
N ILE A 9 -18.35 9.62 23.54
CA ILE A 9 -18.47 8.29 22.96
C ILE A 9 -18.15 8.35 21.47
N THR A 10 -17.12 7.62 21.06
CA THR A 10 -16.63 7.61 19.67
C THR A 10 -16.52 6.21 19.11
N TRP A 11 -16.90 6.07 17.84
CA TRP A 11 -16.71 4.86 17.05
C TRP A 11 -15.38 4.93 16.30
N SER A 12 -14.48 3.98 16.55
CA SER A 12 -13.27 3.78 15.77
C SER A 12 -13.43 2.52 14.93
N SER A 13 -13.51 2.65 13.60
CA SER A 13 -13.77 1.53 12.71
C SER A 13 -12.90 1.55 11.47
N ILE A 14 -12.15 0.46 11.25
CA ILE A 14 -11.32 0.23 10.07
C ILE A 14 -11.49 -1.21 9.58
N ASN A 15 -11.77 -1.40 8.30
CA ASN A 15 -12.06 -2.72 7.71
C ASN A 15 -13.07 -3.52 8.54
N PHE A 16 -14.12 -2.85 9.03
CA PHE A 16 -15.17 -3.41 9.89
C PHE A 16 -14.73 -3.87 11.29
N LYS A 17 -13.43 -3.83 11.63
CA LYS A 17 -13.00 -3.91 13.03
C LYS A 17 -13.44 -2.64 13.73
N THR A 18 -14.31 -2.77 14.72
CA THR A 18 -14.98 -1.62 15.35
C THR A 18 -14.82 -1.64 16.85
N ILE A 19 -14.21 -0.58 17.39
CA ILE A 19 -13.96 -0.35 18.80
C ILE A 19 -14.70 0.91 19.22
N LEU A 20 -15.50 0.79 20.27
CA LEU A 20 -16.15 1.92 20.91
C LEU A 20 -15.22 2.46 22.00
N GLN A 21 -15.09 3.78 22.11
CA GLN A 21 -14.26 4.44 23.12
C GLN A 21 -15.05 5.54 23.81
N TRP A 22 -14.81 5.77 25.09
CA TRP A 22 -15.53 6.78 25.88
C TRP A 22 -14.70 7.26 27.07
N GLN A 23 -15.28 8.15 27.88
CA GLN A 23 -14.72 8.67 29.12
C GLN A 23 -15.83 8.81 30.17
N PRO A 24 -15.55 8.99 31.47
CA PRO A 24 -14.24 8.87 32.14
C PRO A 24 -13.92 7.42 32.51
N LYS A 25 -12.69 7.18 32.98
CA LYS A 25 -12.31 5.91 33.60
C LYS A 25 -13.11 5.72 34.89
N PRO A 26 -13.77 4.56 35.09
CA PRO A 26 -14.67 4.41 36.21
C PRO A 26 -13.88 4.23 37.52
N SER A 27 -14.43 4.73 38.62
CA SER A 27 -13.85 4.63 39.96
C SER A 27 -14.95 4.26 40.95
N GLY A 28 -14.93 3.01 41.41
CA GLY A 28 -15.98 2.48 42.29
C GLY A 28 -17.28 2.10 41.57
N TYR A 29 -17.27 2.01 40.24
CA TYR A 29 -18.37 1.50 39.39
C TYR A 29 -17.79 0.85 38.13
N PHE A 30 -18.64 0.32 37.25
CA PHE A 30 -18.24 -0.36 36.02
C PHE A 30 -19.11 0.07 34.84
N TYR A 31 -18.66 -0.25 33.62
CA TYR A 31 -19.47 -0.10 32.42
C TYR A 31 -19.94 -1.45 31.88
N THR A 32 -21.09 -1.45 31.22
CA THR A 32 -21.55 -2.53 30.33
C THR A 32 -22.04 -1.89 29.04
N VAL A 33 -21.64 -2.44 27.90
CA VAL A 33 -22.04 -1.91 26.59
C VAL A 33 -23.18 -2.76 26.04
N GLU A 34 -24.24 -2.11 25.59
CA GLU A 34 -25.30 -2.72 24.80
C GLU A 34 -25.31 -2.13 23.39
N ILE A 35 -25.37 -2.99 22.39
CA ILE A 35 -25.45 -2.61 20.99
C ILE A 35 -26.86 -2.84 20.52
N HIS A 36 -27.53 -1.75 20.15
CA HIS A 36 -28.90 -1.72 19.67
C HIS A 36 -28.89 -1.54 18.16
N GLY A 37 -29.41 -2.54 17.44
CA GLY A 37 -29.72 -2.46 16.01
C GLY A 37 -31.17 -2.02 15.77
N GLN A 38 -31.52 -1.67 14.53
CA GLN A 38 -32.91 -1.43 14.14
C GLN A 38 -33.75 -2.71 14.07
N THR A 39 -33.12 -3.82 13.69
CA THR A 39 -33.72 -5.13 13.45
C THR A 39 -32.99 -6.25 14.18
N SER A 40 -31.72 -6.06 14.52
CA SER A 40 -30.94 -7.03 15.29
C SER A 40 -31.29 -7.03 16.77
N ASP A 41 -31.25 -8.22 17.39
CA ASP A 41 -31.34 -8.36 18.84
C ASP A 41 -30.25 -7.55 19.56
N ILE A 42 -30.58 -7.05 20.75
CA ILE A 42 -29.65 -6.31 21.60
C ILE A 42 -28.51 -7.22 22.02
N LYS A 43 -27.26 -6.77 21.79
CA LYS A 43 -26.06 -7.52 22.17
C LYS A 43 -25.29 -6.82 23.28
N LYS A 44 -25.10 -7.54 24.39
CA LYS A 44 -24.24 -7.10 25.49
C LYS A 44 -22.78 -7.40 25.21
N LYS A 45 -21.91 -6.41 25.43
CA LYS A 45 -20.46 -6.46 25.24
C LYS A 45 -19.76 -5.82 26.44
N CYS A 46 -18.53 -6.26 26.70
CA CYS A 46 -17.66 -5.71 27.75
C CYS A 46 -18.39 -5.51 29.09
N ILE A 47 -18.96 -6.60 29.61
CA ILE A 47 -19.80 -6.60 30.80
C ILE A 47 -18.94 -6.34 32.04
N LEU A 48 -19.39 -5.42 32.90
CA LEU A 48 -18.69 -5.02 34.13
C LEU A 48 -17.22 -4.65 33.89
N THR A 49 -16.95 -3.89 32.83
CA THR A 49 -15.58 -3.46 32.49
C THR A 49 -15.15 -2.21 33.25
N THR A 50 -13.86 -2.13 33.57
CA THR A 50 -13.21 -0.89 34.05
C THR A 50 -12.47 -0.16 32.93
N GLU A 51 -12.44 -0.76 31.74
CA GLU A 51 -11.87 -0.14 30.55
C GLU A 51 -12.85 0.88 29.97
N THR A 52 -12.29 1.83 29.24
CA THR A 52 -13.03 2.86 28.52
C THR A 52 -13.02 2.64 27.02
N GLU A 53 -12.80 1.39 26.62
CA GLU A 53 -12.91 0.92 25.26
C GLU A 53 -13.53 -0.47 25.20
N CYS A 54 -14.22 -0.78 24.11
CA CYS A 54 -14.83 -2.07 23.90
C CYS A 54 -14.83 -2.47 22.43
N ASP A 55 -14.31 -3.67 22.16
CA ASP A 55 -14.44 -4.30 20.85
C ASP A 55 -15.86 -4.86 20.68
N VAL A 56 -16.58 -4.27 19.74
CA VAL A 56 -17.99 -4.58 19.43
C VAL A 56 -18.15 -5.14 18.03
N THR A 57 -17.05 -5.52 17.38
CA THR A 57 -17.01 -6.00 16.00
C THR A 57 -18.00 -7.14 15.73
N ASP A 58 -18.06 -8.14 16.61
CA ASP A 58 -18.95 -9.30 16.49
C ASP A 58 -20.44 -8.97 16.72
N ALA A 59 -20.73 -7.80 17.31
CA ALA A 59 -22.08 -7.31 17.45
C ALA A 59 -22.64 -6.75 16.13
N LEU A 60 -21.76 -6.19 15.28
CA LEU A 60 -22.11 -5.41 14.08
C LEU A 60 -22.04 -6.24 12.77
N LYS A 61 -22.41 -7.53 12.84
CA LYS A 61 -22.32 -8.46 11.69
C LYS A 61 -23.18 -8.03 10.50
N ASP A 62 -24.35 -7.45 10.73
CA ASP A 62 -25.11 -6.82 9.65
C ASP A 62 -24.55 -5.43 9.38
N VAL A 63 -23.60 -5.37 8.46
CA VAL A 63 -22.89 -4.14 8.14
C VAL A 63 -23.78 -3.03 7.57
N LYS A 64 -24.96 -3.36 7.03
CA LYS A 64 -25.87 -2.38 6.41
C LYS A 64 -26.82 -1.74 7.44
N GLU A 65 -26.95 -2.35 8.60
CA GLU A 65 -27.76 -1.84 9.69
C GLU A 65 -27.11 -0.62 10.36
N THR A 66 -27.94 0.22 10.97
CA THR A 66 -27.48 1.35 11.79
C THR A 66 -27.62 0.99 13.26
N TYR A 67 -26.52 1.15 13.99
CA TYR A 67 -26.43 0.81 15.40
C TYR A 67 -26.31 2.06 16.27
N VAL A 68 -26.77 1.92 17.51
CA VAL A 68 -26.52 2.85 18.62
C VAL A 68 -25.97 2.04 19.79
N ALA A 69 -24.89 2.52 20.40
CA ALA A 69 -24.34 1.92 21.60
C ALA A 69 -24.91 2.62 22.85
N HIS A 70 -25.39 1.82 23.79
CA HIS A 70 -25.75 2.25 25.12
C HIS A 70 -24.60 1.85 26.06
N ILE A 71 -24.02 2.82 26.75
CA ILE A 71 -22.97 2.58 27.73
C ILE A 71 -23.58 2.73 29.11
N LEU A 72 -23.95 1.61 29.71
CA LEU A 72 -24.58 1.53 31.01
C LEU A 72 -23.52 1.65 32.11
N SER A 73 -23.78 2.48 33.10
CA SER A 73 -22.95 2.59 34.30
C SER A 73 -23.61 1.77 35.39
N VAL A 74 -22.90 0.78 35.91
CA VAL A 74 -23.45 -0.29 36.78
C VAL A 74 -22.56 -0.54 37.99
N MET A 75 -23.16 -1.04 39.06
CA MET A 75 -22.44 -1.57 40.22
C MET A 75 -22.29 -3.11 40.13
N PRO A 76 -21.35 -3.72 40.88
CA PRO A 76 -21.31 -5.17 41.03
C PRO A 76 -22.65 -5.74 41.51
N ALA A 77 -22.96 -6.96 41.07
CA ALA A 77 -24.21 -7.65 41.40
C ALA A 77 -24.45 -7.67 42.93
N GLY A 78 -25.66 -7.25 43.35
CA GLY A 78 -26.06 -7.17 44.75
C GLY A 78 -25.92 -5.78 45.40
N MET A 79 -25.33 -4.80 44.72
CA MET A 79 -25.34 -3.38 45.12
C MET A 79 -26.17 -2.49 44.20
N ASP A 80 -26.69 -3.05 43.10
CA ASP A 80 -27.45 -2.31 42.10
C ASP A 80 -28.93 -2.29 42.47
N ASN A 81 -29.45 -1.10 42.77
CA ASN A 81 -30.87 -0.87 43.12
C ASN A 81 -31.66 -0.24 41.94
N PHE A 82 -31.09 -0.20 40.74
CA PHE A 82 -31.74 0.43 39.59
C PHE A 82 -32.60 -0.58 38.83
N GLU A 83 -33.83 -0.19 38.49
CA GLU A 83 -34.68 -0.92 37.54
C GLU A 83 -34.09 -0.81 36.12
N GLU A 84 -33.51 0.35 35.78
CA GLU A 84 -32.68 0.58 34.59
C GLU A 84 -31.44 1.41 34.95
N PRO A 85 -30.21 0.90 34.72
CA PRO A 85 -28.98 1.64 35.05
C PRO A 85 -28.82 2.92 34.21
N PRO A 86 -28.22 3.99 34.75
CA PRO A 86 -27.95 5.20 33.97
C PRO A 86 -27.01 4.90 32.80
N TYR A 87 -27.36 5.40 31.62
CA TYR A 87 -26.59 5.16 30.40
C TYR A 87 -26.38 6.44 29.58
N ALA A 88 -25.40 6.37 28.70
CA ALA A 88 -25.19 7.35 27.63
C ALA A 88 -25.26 6.68 26.26
N LEU A 89 -25.69 7.45 25.26
CA LEU A 89 -25.88 7.00 23.89
C LEU A 89 -24.72 7.46 23.02
N SER A 90 -24.24 6.58 22.15
CA SER A 90 -23.36 6.98 21.05
C SER A 90 -24.15 7.68 19.95
N GLU A 91 -23.43 8.38 19.08
CA GLU A 91 -23.95 8.70 17.74
C GLU A 91 -24.28 7.42 16.96
N LYS A 92 -25.16 7.57 15.97
CA LYS A 92 -25.53 6.47 15.07
C LYS A 92 -24.34 6.03 14.22
N PHE A 93 -24.18 4.72 14.08
CA PHE A 93 -23.09 4.13 13.29
C PHE A 93 -23.61 3.05 12.34
N THR A 94 -23.38 3.24 11.04
CA THR A 94 -23.65 2.26 9.99
C THR A 94 -22.32 1.76 9.43
N PRO A 95 -21.88 0.52 9.73
CA PRO A 95 -20.56 0.04 9.32
C PRO A 95 -20.29 0.18 7.81
N TYR A 96 -21.27 -0.15 6.97
CA TYR A 96 -21.15 -0.10 5.51
C TYR A 96 -20.92 1.31 4.96
N SER A 97 -21.36 2.37 5.62
CA SER A 97 -21.14 3.75 5.15
C SER A 97 -19.98 4.43 5.88
N GLN A 98 -19.74 4.11 7.14
CA GLN A 98 -18.83 4.86 8.01
C GLN A 98 -17.51 4.15 8.33
N THR A 99 -17.37 2.82 8.16
CA THR A 99 -16.06 2.17 8.40
C THR A 99 -15.00 2.70 7.43
N VAL A 100 -13.80 3.01 7.93
CA VAL A 100 -12.68 3.45 7.09
C VAL A 100 -12.14 2.25 6.34
N ILE A 101 -11.93 2.40 5.03
CA ILE A 101 -11.21 1.41 4.23
C ILE A 101 -9.73 1.51 4.57
N GLY A 102 -9.15 0.44 5.09
CA GLY A 102 -7.75 0.37 5.43
C GLY A 102 -6.84 0.35 4.19
N LYS A 103 -5.54 0.51 4.42
CA LYS A 103 -4.54 0.58 3.35
C LYS A 103 -4.53 -0.72 2.52
N PRO A 104 -4.71 -0.65 1.18
CA PRO A 104 -4.50 -1.82 0.33
C PRO A 104 -3.03 -2.21 0.27
N GLU A 105 -2.76 -3.49 0.08
CA GLU A 105 -1.41 -4.03 -0.08
C GLU A 105 -1.10 -4.16 -1.58
N ILE A 106 0.04 -3.62 -2.03
CA ILE A 106 0.54 -3.90 -3.38
C ILE A 106 1.28 -5.23 -3.31
N LYS A 107 0.67 -6.28 -3.86
CA LYS A 107 1.20 -7.64 -3.83
C LYS A 107 2.41 -7.79 -4.76
N ASN A 108 2.28 -7.27 -5.97
CA ASN A 108 3.31 -7.35 -7.02
C ASN A 108 3.16 -6.18 -7.98
N TYR A 109 4.25 -5.80 -8.62
CA TYR A 109 4.23 -4.85 -9.73
C TYR A 109 5.33 -5.18 -10.73
N THR A 110 5.07 -4.94 -12.01
CA THR A 110 6.05 -5.15 -13.08
C THR A 110 5.93 -4.04 -14.12
N GLN A 111 7.07 -3.51 -14.54
CA GLN A 111 7.15 -2.61 -15.67
C GLN A 111 7.79 -3.37 -16.83
N LYS A 112 7.04 -3.58 -17.92
CA LYS A 112 7.53 -4.26 -19.13
C LYS A 112 7.27 -3.37 -20.33
N GLY A 113 8.35 -2.87 -20.94
CA GLY A 113 8.25 -1.89 -22.02
C GLY A 113 7.46 -0.67 -21.56
N SER A 114 6.43 -0.29 -22.31
CA SER A 114 5.60 0.89 -22.03
C SER A 114 4.38 0.61 -21.14
N LYS A 115 4.39 -0.49 -20.37
CA LYS A 115 3.27 -0.87 -19.48
C LYS A 115 3.75 -1.11 -18.05
N LEU A 116 3.02 -0.54 -17.09
CA LEU A 116 3.15 -0.82 -15.67
C LEU A 116 1.92 -1.60 -15.21
N ASN A 117 2.17 -2.82 -14.75
CA ASN A 117 1.18 -3.69 -14.12
C ASN A 117 1.31 -3.62 -12.61
N VAL A 118 0.21 -3.35 -11.91
CA VAL A 118 0.16 -3.34 -10.45
C VAL A 118 -0.93 -4.29 -9.99
N VAL A 119 -0.57 -5.26 -9.16
CA VAL A 119 -1.47 -6.23 -8.55
C VAL A 119 -1.64 -5.89 -7.08
N ILE A 120 -2.88 -5.69 -6.66
CA ILE A 120 -3.23 -5.36 -5.29
C ILE A 120 -3.88 -6.53 -4.58
N LYS A 121 -3.86 -6.49 -3.26
CA LYS A 121 -4.52 -7.44 -2.38
C LYS A 121 -5.47 -6.67 -1.46
N ASP A 122 -6.69 -7.20 -1.37
CA ASP A 122 -7.74 -6.58 -0.58
C ASP A 122 -7.43 -6.68 0.93
N PRO A 123 -7.65 -5.60 1.68
CA PRO A 123 -7.66 -5.65 3.13
C PRO A 123 -8.67 -6.69 3.65
N LEU A 124 -8.24 -7.47 4.65
CA LEU A 124 -9.10 -8.43 5.33
C LEU A 124 -9.94 -7.76 6.41
N THR A 125 -11.08 -8.38 6.71
CA THR A 125 -12.01 -7.99 7.76
C THR A 125 -12.03 -9.06 8.86
N PRO A 126 -12.50 -8.74 10.07
CA PRO A 126 -12.64 -9.73 11.14
C PRO A 126 -13.76 -10.77 10.91
N TYR A 127 -14.60 -10.60 9.89
CA TYR A 127 -15.69 -11.53 9.59
C TYR A 127 -15.17 -12.74 8.83
N THR A 128 -15.70 -13.92 9.12
CA THR A 128 -15.28 -15.17 8.50
C THR A 128 -16.38 -15.75 7.62
N PHE A 129 -15.97 -16.43 6.56
CA PHE A 129 -16.85 -17.33 5.81
C PHE A 129 -17.11 -18.62 6.61
N PRO A 130 -18.10 -19.44 6.22
CA PRO A 130 -18.36 -20.75 6.86
C PRO A 130 -17.18 -21.71 6.86
N ASN A 131 -16.25 -21.56 5.91
CA ASN A 131 -15.01 -22.34 5.83
C ASN A 131 -13.89 -21.85 6.79
N GLY A 132 -14.15 -20.81 7.58
CA GLY A 132 -13.19 -20.23 8.54
C GLY A 132 -12.23 -19.18 7.97
N SER A 133 -12.22 -18.91 6.66
CA SER A 133 -11.36 -17.86 6.09
C SER A 133 -11.95 -16.48 6.31
N PHE A 134 -11.10 -15.48 6.55
CA PHE A 134 -11.54 -14.09 6.69
C PHE A 134 -12.07 -13.53 5.36
N GLN A 135 -13.19 -12.82 5.45
CA GLN A 135 -13.76 -12.04 4.36
C GLN A 135 -12.88 -10.81 4.13
N SER A 136 -12.69 -10.46 2.87
CA SER A 136 -12.07 -9.19 2.46
C SER A 136 -13.09 -8.06 2.42
N ILE A 137 -12.61 -6.81 2.36
CA ILE A 137 -13.51 -5.67 2.15
C ILE A 137 -14.27 -5.76 0.80
N ARG A 138 -13.68 -6.45 -0.19
CA ARG A 138 -14.30 -6.69 -1.50
C ARG A 138 -15.50 -7.61 -1.40
N ASP A 139 -15.46 -8.62 -0.53
CA ASP A 139 -16.57 -9.55 -0.33
C ASP A 139 -17.81 -8.83 0.24
N ILE A 140 -17.58 -7.75 1.00
CA ILE A 140 -18.63 -6.95 1.62
C ILE A 140 -19.14 -5.84 0.68
N PHE A 141 -18.24 -5.02 0.12
CA PHE A 141 -18.62 -3.90 -0.77
C PHE A 141 -18.93 -4.34 -2.20
N GLN A 142 -18.44 -5.50 -2.63
CA GLN A 142 -18.68 -6.05 -3.96
C GLN A 142 -18.35 -5.04 -5.07
N HIS A 143 -19.34 -4.64 -5.85
CA HIS A 143 -19.23 -3.72 -6.99
C HIS A 143 -19.11 -2.24 -6.59
N ASP A 144 -19.35 -1.92 -5.33
CA ASP A 144 -19.27 -0.56 -4.79
C ASP A 144 -17.82 -0.16 -4.46
N LEU A 145 -16.92 -1.13 -4.25
CA LEU A 145 -15.51 -0.85 -4.02
C LEU A 145 -14.77 -0.61 -5.34
N GLU A 146 -13.98 0.44 -5.38
CA GLU A 146 -13.07 0.75 -6.48
C GLU A 146 -11.69 1.04 -5.91
N TYR A 147 -10.66 0.85 -6.73
CA TYR A 147 -9.30 1.25 -6.38
C TYR A 147 -8.82 2.31 -7.33
N LYS A 148 -8.08 3.27 -6.79
CA LYS A 148 -7.39 4.31 -7.54
C LYS A 148 -5.89 4.17 -7.37
N LEU A 149 -5.18 4.00 -8.48
CA LEU A 149 -3.73 4.02 -8.58
C LEU A 149 -3.30 5.45 -8.86
N TYR A 150 -2.46 6.02 -8.00
CA TYR A 150 -1.77 7.27 -8.25
C TYR A 150 -0.32 6.94 -8.64
N TYR A 151 0.13 7.43 -9.79
CA TYR A 151 1.46 7.14 -10.30
C TYR A 151 2.11 8.38 -10.94
N TRP A 152 3.41 8.51 -10.81
CA TRP A 152 4.20 9.63 -11.34
C TRP A 152 5.58 9.16 -11.75
N LYS A 153 6.20 9.91 -12.67
CA LYS A 153 7.60 9.69 -13.03
C LYS A 153 8.48 10.01 -11.83
N ASP A 154 9.49 9.18 -11.57
CA ASP A 154 10.49 9.47 -10.56
C ASP A 154 11.10 10.86 -10.83
N GLN A 155 11.26 11.65 -9.77
CA GLN A 155 11.72 13.05 -9.82
C GLN A 155 10.81 14.04 -10.58
N SER A 156 9.54 13.68 -10.85
CA SER A 156 8.55 14.59 -11.43
C SER A 156 7.46 14.97 -10.42
N SER A 157 6.92 16.19 -10.56
CA SER A 157 5.77 16.66 -9.77
C SER A 157 4.41 16.23 -10.34
N GLY A 158 4.35 15.82 -11.61
CA GLY A 158 3.11 15.47 -12.30
C GLY A 158 2.58 14.09 -11.89
N LYS A 159 1.50 14.06 -11.10
CA LYS A 159 0.77 12.83 -10.76
C LYS A 159 -0.34 12.53 -11.77
N LYS A 160 -0.42 11.28 -12.17
CA LYS A 160 -1.53 10.70 -12.95
C LYS A 160 -2.30 9.74 -12.05
N ASP A 161 -3.57 9.52 -12.37
CA ASP A 161 -4.37 8.49 -11.73
C ASP A 161 -5.08 7.57 -12.72
N ALA A 162 -5.39 6.36 -12.26
CA ALA A 162 -6.18 5.37 -12.96
C ALA A 162 -7.09 4.66 -11.95
N THR A 163 -8.27 4.20 -12.39
CA THR A 163 -9.24 3.52 -11.54
C THR A 163 -9.51 2.10 -12.06
N THR A 164 -9.74 1.16 -11.14
CA THR A 164 -10.15 -0.21 -11.47
C THR A 164 -11.14 -0.74 -10.45
N LYS A 165 -12.04 -1.63 -10.87
CA LYS A 165 -12.86 -2.46 -9.98
C LYS A 165 -12.22 -3.82 -9.66
N SER A 166 -11.14 -4.15 -10.37
CA SER A 166 -10.41 -5.40 -10.25
C SER A 166 -9.29 -5.33 -9.20
N HIS A 167 -8.48 -6.37 -9.11
CA HIS A 167 -7.23 -6.43 -8.35
C HIS A 167 -6.02 -5.97 -9.16
N THR A 168 -6.21 -5.57 -10.41
CA THR A 168 -5.13 -5.26 -11.34
C THR A 168 -5.32 -3.90 -11.99
N PHE A 169 -4.20 -3.20 -12.10
CA PHE A 169 -4.04 -2.02 -12.94
C PHE A 169 -3.06 -2.36 -14.06
N GLU A 170 -3.39 -1.94 -15.27
CA GLU A 170 -2.47 -1.88 -16.40
C GLU A 170 -2.47 -0.43 -16.90
N VAL A 171 -1.37 0.29 -16.73
CA VAL A 171 -1.24 1.69 -17.15
C VAL A 171 -0.07 1.88 -18.11
N SER A 172 -0.26 2.75 -19.10
CA SER A 172 0.78 3.09 -20.07
C SER A 172 1.81 4.06 -19.46
N VAL A 173 3.08 3.68 -19.54
CA VAL A 173 4.24 4.40 -18.99
C VAL A 173 5.37 4.51 -20.01
N GLU A 174 6.31 5.42 -19.79
CA GLU A 174 7.53 5.52 -20.61
C GLU A 174 8.51 4.41 -20.21
N SER A 175 9.00 3.63 -21.17
CA SER A 175 9.84 2.45 -20.92
C SER A 175 11.20 2.78 -20.32
N THR A 176 11.73 3.98 -20.54
CA THR A 176 13.05 4.43 -20.08
C THR A 176 13.00 5.18 -18.75
N LYS A 177 11.82 5.28 -18.12
CA LYS A 177 11.62 6.05 -16.89
C LYS A 177 11.14 5.16 -15.75
N ASN A 178 11.64 5.47 -14.55
CA ASN A 178 11.14 4.90 -13.31
C ASN A 178 9.85 5.61 -12.93
N TYR A 179 8.96 4.87 -12.28
CA TYR A 179 7.69 5.38 -11.79
C TYR A 179 7.50 5.02 -10.33
N CYS A 180 7.01 5.97 -9.55
CA CYS A 180 6.55 5.75 -8.20
C CYS A 180 5.03 5.80 -8.15
N PHE A 181 4.42 5.00 -7.28
CA PHE A 181 2.98 4.87 -7.20
C PHE A 181 2.50 4.38 -5.84
N TYR A 182 1.25 4.70 -5.52
CA TYR A 182 0.49 4.14 -4.41
C TYR A 182 -0.96 3.91 -4.83
N VAL A 183 -1.67 3.07 -4.08
CA VAL A 183 -3.08 2.73 -4.34
C VAL A 183 -3.93 3.15 -3.15
N GLN A 184 -5.18 3.54 -3.41
CA GLN A 184 -6.18 3.85 -2.41
C GLN A 184 -7.50 3.17 -2.79
N GLY A 185 -8.14 2.50 -1.85
CA GLY A 185 -9.51 1.99 -2.02
C GLY A 185 -10.52 3.11 -1.79
N PHE A 186 -11.61 3.15 -2.54
CA PHE A 186 -12.68 4.11 -2.35
C PHE A 186 -14.04 3.52 -2.74
N VAL A 187 -15.11 4.01 -2.11
CA VAL A 187 -16.49 3.61 -2.43
C VAL A 187 -17.24 4.85 -2.94
N PRO A 188 -17.47 4.97 -4.26
CA PRO A 188 -17.97 6.20 -4.87
C PRO A 188 -19.32 6.68 -4.31
N SER A 189 -20.17 5.76 -3.87
CA SER A 189 -21.51 6.04 -3.35
C SER A 189 -21.51 6.67 -1.95
N ARG A 190 -20.40 6.60 -1.21
CA ARG A 190 -20.29 7.17 0.14
C ARG A 190 -20.10 8.69 0.11
N ARG A 191 -20.73 9.37 1.08
CA ARG A 191 -20.54 10.81 1.35
C ARG A 191 -19.33 11.06 2.24
N GLU A 192 -19.23 10.32 3.34
CA GLU A 192 -18.12 10.36 4.30
C GLU A 192 -17.27 9.08 4.17
N ASN A 193 -16.00 9.13 4.57
CA ASN A 193 -15.09 7.99 4.48
C ASN A 193 -15.12 7.31 3.10
N ARG A 194 -15.30 8.15 2.06
CA ARG A 194 -15.36 7.75 0.65
C ARG A 194 -14.03 7.16 0.22
N ASN A 195 -12.94 7.84 0.56
CA ASN A 195 -11.57 7.41 0.26
C ASN A 195 -10.97 6.75 1.51
N GLY A 196 -10.37 5.57 1.33
CA GLY A 196 -9.66 4.84 2.38
C GLY A 196 -8.26 5.37 2.64
N GLN A 197 -7.47 4.61 3.38
CA GLN A 197 -6.05 4.88 3.57
C GLN A 197 -5.25 4.55 2.30
N THR A 198 -4.16 5.28 2.08
CA THR A 198 -3.23 5.03 0.97
C THR A 198 -2.27 3.89 1.30
N SER A 199 -1.91 3.09 0.31
CA SER A 199 -0.83 2.10 0.42
C SER A 199 0.52 2.79 0.65
N VAL A 200 1.53 1.98 0.97
CA VAL A 200 2.93 2.42 0.90
C VAL A 200 3.27 2.77 -0.56
N VAL A 201 4.14 3.75 -0.75
CA VAL A 201 4.66 4.12 -2.06
C VAL A 201 5.67 3.07 -2.50
N HIS A 202 5.49 2.55 -3.72
CA HIS A 202 6.48 1.72 -4.39
C HIS A 202 7.04 2.43 -5.60
N CYS A 203 8.28 2.15 -5.95
CA CYS A 203 8.92 2.67 -7.15
C CYS A 203 9.47 1.53 -7.99
N THR A 204 9.35 1.66 -9.31
CA THR A 204 10.01 0.75 -10.24
C THR A 204 11.49 1.06 -10.26
N THR A 205 12.31 0.02 -10.17
CA THR A 205 13.72 0.08 -10.53
C THR A 205 13.78 -0.30 -11.99
N GLY A 206 13.97 0.66 -12.89
CA GLY A 206 14.23 0.36 -14.28
C GLY A 206 15.38 -0.61 -14.37
N GLU A 207 15.23 -1.68 -15.18
CA GLU A 207 16.39 -2.32 -15.78
C GLU A 207 17.08 -1.21 -16.57
N ARG A 208 18.06 -0.56 -15.95
CA ARG A 208 18.99 0.31 -16.67
C ARG A 208 19.66 -0.62 -17.65
N GLY A 209 19.20 -0.62 -18.90
CA GLY A 209 19.93 -1.27 -19.97
C GLY A 209 21.36 -0.76 -19.90
N ILE A 210 22.34 -1.63 -20.06
CA ILE A 210 23.77 -1.30 -19.99
C ILE A 210 24.10 -0.06 -20.85
N PHE A 211 23.32 0.20 -21.90
CA PHE A 211 23.40 1.39 -22.76
C PHE A 211 23.05 2.73 -22.10
N ASP A 212 22.23 2.76 -21.04
CA ASP A 212 21.88 4.00 -20.31
C ASP A 212 22.90 4.33 -19.20
N GLU A 213 23.68 3.34 -18.75
CA GLU A 213 24.75 3.53 -17.76
C GLU A 213 26.04 4.07 -18.40
N TYR A 214 26.32 3.65 -19.64
CA TYR A 214 27.46 4.11 -20.41
C TYR A 214 26.96 5.03 -21.51
N GLY A 215 27.07 6.35 -21.28
CA GLY A 215 26.76 7.35 -22.30
C GLY A 215 27.50 7.08 -23.61
N ALA A 216 27.00 7.64 -24.73
CA ALA A 216 27.59 7.47 -26.06
C ALA A 216 29.12 7.71 -26.11
N GLU A 217 29.64 8.51 -25.18
CA GLU A 217 31.07 8.75 -24.95
C GLU A 217 31.89 7.47 -24.74
N VAL A 218 31.37 6.49 -23.99
CA VAL A 218 32.08 5.24 -23.70
C VAL A 218 32.21 4.38 -24.96
N PHE A 219 31.16 4.33 -25.79
CA PHE A 219 31.21 3.65 -27.09
C PHE A 219 32.19 4.32 -28.05
N ILE A 220 32.28 5.66 -28.03
CA ILE A 220 33.28 6.41 -28.81
C ILE A 220 34.70 6.07 -28.33
N ILE A 221 34.94 6.03 -27.02
CA ILE A 221 36.25 5.68 -26.45
C ILE A 221 36.66 4.26 -26.86
N ILE A 222 35.76 3.28 -26.75
CA ILE A 222 36.03 1.89 -27.16
C ILE A 222 36.36 1.81 -28.65
N ALA A 223 35.61 2.52 -29.50
CA ALA A 223 35.87 2.56 -30.94
C ALA A 223 37.25 3.17 -31.26
N VAL A 224 37.64 4.26 -30.60
CA VAL A 224 38.95 4.91 -30.80
C VAL A 224 40.09 3.97 -30.36
N ILE A 225 39.95 3.30 -29.22
CA ILE A 225 40.96 2.34 -28.75
C ILE A 225 41.10 1.16 -29.73
N ALA A 226 39.98 0.62 -30.22
CA ALA A 226 40.00 -0.46 -31.20
C ALA A 226 40.73 -0.05 -32.49
N ILE A 227 40.45 1.14 -33.01
CA ILE A 227 41.14 1.68 -34.19
C ILE A 227 42.64 1.88 -33.92
N ALA A 228 43.01 2.41 -32.76
CA ALA A 228 44.42 2.58 -32.38
C ALA A 228 45.18 1.24 -32.31
N VAL A 229 44.57 0.20 -31.76
CA VAL A 229 45.16 -1.14 -31.69
C VAL A 229 45.30 -1.75 -33.08
N ILE A 230 44.27 -1.64 -33.94
CA ILE A 230 44.32 -2.15 -35.32
C ILE A 230 45.40 -1.43 -36.13
N THR A 231 45.49 -0.11 -36.01
CA THR A 231 46.51 0.67 -36.71
C THR A 231 47.92 0.32 -36.24
N LEU A 232 48.16 0.18 -34.94
CA LEU A 232 49.43 -0.32 -34.40
C LEU A 232 49.76 -1.72 -34.89
N ALA A 233 48.78 -2.64 -34.90
CA ALA A 233 48.95 -4.01 -35.36
C ALA A 233 49.29 -4.10 -36.85
N ILE A 234 48.89 -3.13 -37.68
CA ILE A 234 49.24 -3.08 -39.11
C ILE A 234 50.58 -2.36 -39.31
N VAL A 235 50.79 -1.23 -38.64
CA VAL A 235 51.96 -0.37 -38.87
C VAL A 235 53.25 -1.00 -38.31
N LEU A 236 53.19 -1.63 -37.13
CA LEU A 236 54.36 -2.28 -36.52
C LEU A 236 54.99 -3.37 -37.41
N PRO A 237 54.24 -4.34 -37.95
CA PRO A 237 54.82 -5.33 -38.87
C PRO A 237 55.31 -4.70 -40.17
N VAL A 238 54.65 -3.67 -40.71
CA VAL A 238 55.13 -2.96 -41.92
C VAL A 238 56.49 -2.28 -41.66
N ILE A 239 56.65 -1.61 -40.53
CA ILE A 239 57.91 -0.95 -40.14
C ILE A 239 59.01 -2.01 -39.90
N LEU A 240 58.69 -3.10 -39.20
CA LEU A 240 59.64 -4.19 -38.95
C LEU A 240 60.06 -4.90 -40.25
N CYS A 241 59.13 -5.10 -41.18
CA CYS A 241 59.43 -5.66 -42.50
C CYS A 241 60.29 -4.72 -43.35
N LYS A 242 60.03 -3.40 -43.33
CA LYS A 242 60.89 -2.41 -44.01
C LYS A 242 62.28 -2.33 -43.38
N ARG A 243 62.40 -2.38 -42.05
CA ARG A 243 63.70 -2.40 -41.35
C ARG A 243 64.49 -3.68 -41.64
N LYS A 244 63.84 -4.85 -41.68
CA LYS A 244 64.49 -6.12 -42.08
C LYS A 244 64.98 -6.07 -43.52
N LYS A 245 64.17 -5.54 -44.47
CA LYS A 245 64.61 -5.35 -45.86
C LYS A 245 65.79 -4.37 -46.00
N ALA A 246 65.77 -3.25 -45.27
CA ALA A 246 66.87 -2.28 -45.28
C ALA A 246 68.17 -2.85 -44.67
N ARG A 247 68.06 -3.67 -43.62
CA ARG A 247 69.22 -4.35 -42.99
C ARG A 247 69.81 -5.42 -43.90
N ALA A 248 68.97 -6.21 -44.58
CA ALA A 248 69.39 -7.20 -45.56
C ALA A 248 69.96 -6.58 -46.86
N ALA A 249 69.63 -5.33 -47.17
CA ALA A 249 70.23 -4.58 -48.27
C ALA A 249 71.63 -4.04 -47.91
N ARG A 250 71.82 -3.56 -46.68
CA ARG A 250 73.14 -3.10 -46.17
C ARG A 250 74.16 -4.24 -46.02
N GLU A 251 73.72 -5.46 -45.75
CA GLU A 251 74.60 -6.63 -45.63
C GLU A 251 75.05 -7.20 -46.99
N LYS A 252 74.49 -6.68 -48.10
CA LYS A 252 74.82 -7.08 -49.48
C LYS A 252 75.61 -6.04 -50.26
N GLU A 253 76.01 -4.92 -49.65
CA GLU A 253 76.98 -3.99 -50.24
C GLU A 253 78.41 -4.54 -50.00
N PRO A 254 79.18 -4.91 -51.06
CA PRO A 254 80.57 -5.29 -50.90
C PRO A 254 81.40 -4.05 -50.57
N LEU A 255 82.31 -4.15 -49.60
CA LEU A 255 83.39 -3.19 -49.41
C LEU A 255 84.27 -3.21 -50.67
N ASN A 256 84.23 -2.12 -51.44
CA ASN A 256 85.17 -1.83 -52.52
C ASN A 256 86.26 -0.87 -52.02
N GLY A 257 87.53 -1.28 -52.17
CA GLY A 257 88.78 -0.47 -52.10
C GLY A 257 89.21 -0.05 -50.68
N VAL A 258 90.45 -0.24 -50.22
CA VAL A 258 91.79 -0.25 -50.83
C VAL A 258 92.66 -1.30 -50.15
#